data_AF-A0A7C9ABJ9-F1
#
_entry.id   AF-A0A7C9ABJ9-F1
#
_cell.length_a   1.000
_cell.length_b   1.000
_cell.length_c   1.000
_cell.angle_alpha   90.00
_cell.angle_beta   90.00
_cell.angle_gamma   90.00
#
_symmetry.space_group_name_H-M   'P 1'
#
loop_
_entity.id
_entity.type
_entity.pdbx_description
1 polymer ?
#
loop_
_entity_poly.entity_id
_entity_poly.type
_entity_poly.pdbx_seq_one_letter_code
_entity_poly.pdbx_strand_id
1 'polypeptide(L)'
;IDTFKSAIIHGDINEQNIVVKSVDDKWKLIGLLDFSDAHQAPVVFDLAILCAYLTLDCSAMDPLDAPKYVIAGYQSVLKLTEQELNVLPACMLARFAQSVTLG
;
A
#
# COMPACT_ATOMS: atom_id res chain seq x y z
N ILE A 1 0.44 -14.50 -11.23
CA ILE A 1 0.50 -14.21 -9.78
C ILE A 1 1.60 -15.05 -9.14
N ASP A 2 1.64 -16.37 -9.40
CA ASP A 2 2.67 -17.28 -8.85
C ASP A 2 4.12 -16.95 -9.23
N THR A 3 4.32 -16.11 -10.24
CA THR A 3 5.64 -15.62 -10.67
C THR A 3 6.07 -14.32 -9.99
N PHE A 4 5.18 -13.65 -9.25
CA PHE A 4 5.49 -12.39 -8.58
C PHE A 4 6.27 -12.63 -7.31
N LYS A 5 7.09 -11.64 -6.93
CA LYS A 5 7.85 -11.71 -5.69
C LYS A 5 6.86 -11.80 -4.53
N SER A 6 6.94 -12.89 -3.77
CA SER A 6 6.06 -13.14 -2.64
C SER A 6 6.84 -13.13 -1.33
N ALA A 7 6.20 -12.61 -0.28
CA ALA A 7 6.71 -12.60 1.08
C ALA A 7 5.53 -12.64 2.04
N ILE A 8 5.81 -12.62 3.35
CA ILE A 8 4.77 -12.26 4.32
C ILE A 8 4.45 -10.78 4.10
N ILE A 9 3.21 -10.51 3.73
CA ILE A 9 2.65 -9.16 3.61
C ILE A 9 1.81 -8.87 4.86
N HIS A 10 1.55 -7.60 5.15
CA HIS A 10 0.70 -7.19 6.26
C HIS A 10 -0.78 -7.47 5.98
N GLY A 11 -1.23 -7.31 4.74
CA GLY A 11 -2.60 -7.64 4.31
C GLY A 11 -3.66 -6.57 4.59
N ASP A 12 -3.33 -5.53 5.36
CA ASP A 12 -4.26 -4.44 5.70
C ASP A 12 -3.56 -3.11 6.04
N ILE A 13 -2.63 -2.66 5.18
CA ILE A 13 -1.90 -1.40 5.41
C ILE A 13 -2.78 -0.19 5.07
N ASN A 14 -3.60 0.24 6.02
CA ASN A 14 -4.37 1.49 5.97
C ASN A 14 -3.80 2.56 6.93
N GLU A 15 -4.34 3.77 6.89
CA GLU A 15 -3.90 4.91 7.70
C GLU A 15 -4.00 4.70 9.22
N GLN A 16 -4.93 3.83 9.67
CA GLN A 16 -5.12 3.52 11.09
C GLN A 16 -4.03 2.56 11.60
N ASN A 17 -3.46 1.74 10.70
CA ASN A 17 -2.42 0.77 11.01
C ASN A 17 -1.00 1.34 10.85
N ILE A 18 -0.86 2.62 10.49
CA ILE A 18 0.42 3.30 10.31
C ILE A 18 0.65 4.30 11.45
N VAL A 19 1.73 4.10 12.22
CA VAL A 19 2.11 5.05 13.28
C VAL A 19 3.23 5.96 12.79
N VAL A 20 2.98 7.27 12.80
CA VAL A 20 3.96 8.30 12.45
C VAL A 20 4.28 9.19 13.64
N LYS A 21 5.50 9.73 13.65
CA LYS A 21 5.95 10.73 14.62
C LYS A 21 6.61 11.90 13.90
N SER A 22 6.31 13.12 14.34
CA SER A 22 7.04 14.32 13.91
C SER A 22 8.41 14.38 14.60
N VAL A 23 9.47 14.44 13.81
CA VAL A 23 10.88 14.56 14.25
C VAL A 23 11.57 15.55 13.33
N ASP A 24 12.10 16.66 13.88
CA ASP A 24 12.78 17.72 13.12
C ASP A 24 11.93 18.26 11.94
N ASP A 25 10.66 18.59 12.22
CA ASP A 25 9.66 19.06 11.24
C ASP A 25 9.39 18.08 10.08
N LYS A 26 9.73 16.79 10.25
CA LYS A 26 9.46 15.72 9.29
C LYS A 26 8.66 14.59 9.92
N TRP A 27 7.69 14.09 9.18
CA TRP A 27 6.97 12.87 9.56
C TRP A 27 7.85 11.64 9.30
N LYS A 28 8.05 10.82 10.33
CA LYS A 28 8.73 9.53 10.24
C LYS A 28 7.77 8.41 10.61
N LEU A 29 7.80 7.35 9.81
CA LEU A 29 7.17 6.07 10.16
C LEU A 29 7.90 5.48 11.38
N ILE A 30 7.16 5.17 12.44
CA ILE A 30 7.72 4.59 13.68
C ILE A 30 7.16 3.20 14.00
N GLY A 31 6.10 2.77 13.32
CA GLY A 31 5.55 1.44 13.51
C GLY A 31 4.40 1.13 12.56
N LEU A 32 4.12 -0.16 12.46
CA LEU A 32 2.91 -0.73 11.87
C LEU A 32 2.18 -1.50 12.96
N LEU A 33 0.85 -1.49 12.94
CA LEU A 33 -0.02 -2.16 13.90
C LEU A 33 -0.90 -3.19 13.19
N ASP A 34 -1.52 -4.07 13.98
CA ASP A 34 -2.56 -5.00 13.52
C ASP A 34 -2.15 -5.98 12.40
N PHE A 35 -1.33 -6.96 12.76
CA PHE A 35 -0.85 -8.00 11.85
C PHE A 35 -1.77 -9.22 11.76
N SER A 36 -3.06 -9.11 12.13
CA SER A 36 -3.98 -10.26 12.10
C SER A 36 -4.19 -10.81 10.69
N ASP A 37 -4.10 -9.96 9.67
CA ASP A 37 -4.24 -10.33 8.26
C ASP A 37 -2.90 -10.64 7.58
N ALA A 38 -1.81 -10.73 8.34
CA ALA A 38 -0.51 -11.00 7.77
C ALA A 38 -0.42 -12.43 7.23
N HIS A 39 -0.09 -12.57 5.94
CA HIS A 39 -0.04 -13.86 5.26
C HIS A 39 0.96 -13.87 4.10
N GLN A 40 1.28 -15.06 3.60
CA GLN A 40 2.16 -15.21 2.44
C GLN A 40 1.42 -14.84 1.15
N ALA A 41 1.87 -13.79 0.46
CA ALA A 41 1.28 -13.33 -0.80
C ALA A 41 2.27 -12.47 -1.61
N PRO A 42 1.95 -12.12 -2.87
CA PRO A 42 2.73 -11.17 -3.65
C PRO A 42 2.88 -9.81 -2.94
N VAL A 43 4.10 -9.28 -2.88
CA VAL A 43 4.40 -8.01 -2.18
C VAL A 43 3.68 -6.81 -2.81
N VAL A 44 3.30 -6.92 -4.09
CA VAL A 44 2.53 -5.90 -4.80
C VAL A 44 1.13 -5.69 -4.22
N PHE A 45 0.60 -6.66 -3.47
CA PHE A 45 -0.73 -6.53 -2.85
C PHE A 45 -0.74 -5.53 -1.70
N ASP A 46 0.25 -5.56 -0.79
CA ASP A 46 0.39 -4.54 0.26
C ASP A 46 0.54 -3.13 -0.35
N LEU A 47 1.33 -3.02 -1.42
CA LEU A 47 1.48 -1.75 -2.13
C LEU A 47 0.14 -1.28 -2.72
N ALA A 48 -0.63 -2.17 -3.32
CA ALA A 48 -1.93 -1.84 -3.86
C ALA A 48 -2.92 -1.41 -2.77
N ILE A 49 -2.91 -2.08 -1.61
CA ILE A 49 -3.75 -1.73 -0.46
C ILE A 49 -3.42 -0.32 0.03
N LEU A 50 -2.13 -0.04 0.27
CA LEU A 50 -1.67 1.28 0.71
C LEU A 50 -2.05 2.37 -0.30
N CYS A 51 -1.84 2.12 -1.60
CA CYS A 51 -2.23 3.06 -2.65
C CYS A 51 -3.75 3.29 -2.69
N ALA A 52 -4.56 2.24 -2.49
CA ALA A 52 -6.01 2.34 -2.47
C ALA A 52 -6.48 3.27 -1.34
N TYR A 53 -6.05 3.02 -0.10
CA TYR A 53 -6.44 3.84 1.04
C TYR A 53 -5.95 5.29 0.92
N LEU A 54 -4.73 5.51 0.43
CA LEU A 54 -4.23 6.86 0.19
C LEU A 54 -5.02 7.61 -0.87
N THR A 55 -5.52 6.94 -1.92
CA THR A 55 -6.43 7.57 -2.89
C THR A 55 -7.78 7.94 -2.26
N LEU A 56 -8.20 7.30 -1.17
CA LEU A 56 -9.46 7.68 -0.49
C LEU A 56 -9.25 8.80 0.52
N ASP A 57 -8.14 8.78 1.27
CA ASP A 57 -7.93 9.66 2.42
C ASP A 57 -7.13 10.93 2.09
N CYS A 58 -6.37 10.95 0.99
CA CYS A 58 -5.52 12.09 0.67
C CYS A 58 -6.33 13.34 0.29
N SER A 59 -6.28 14.36 1.16
CA SER A 59 -6.88 15.67 0.93
C SER A 59 -5.88 16.77 0.54
N ALA A 60 -4.58 16.45 0.51
CA ALA A 60 -3.50 17.43 0.32
C ALA A 60 -3.11 17.66 -1.16
N MET A 61 -3.51 16.76 -2.06
CA MET A 61 -3.24 16.82 -3.50
C MET A 61 -4.33 16.07 -4.27
N ASP A 62 -4.21 15.99 -5.61
CA ASP A 62 -5.08 15.12 -6.41
C ASP A 62 -4.98 13.66 -5.92
N PRO A 63 -6.08 13.01 -5.53
CA PRO A 63 -6.08 11.63 -5.06
C PRO A 63 -5.51 10.61 -6.04
N LEU A 64 -5.51 10.93 -7.35
CA LEU A 64 -4.91 10.10 -8.39
C LEU A 64 -3.39 10.29 -8.50
N ASP A 65 -2.87 11.39 -7.97
CA ASP A 65 -1.42 11.66 -7.91
C ASP A 65 -0.78 11.08 -6.64
N ALA A 66 -1.51 10.98 -5.53
CA ALA A 66 -0.98 10.49 -4.25
C ALA A 66 -0.31 9.10 -4.34
N PRO A 67 -0.89 8.08 -5.01
CA PRO A 67 -0.24 6.76 -5.19
C PRO A 67 1.12 6.82 -5.89
N LYS A 68 1.34 7.80 -6.77
CA LYS A 68 2.58 7.90 -7.55
C LYS A 68 3.79 8.12 -6.63
N TYR A 69 3.63 8.91 -5.57
CA TYR A 69 4.67 9.14 -4.57
C TYR A 69 5.00 7.88 -3.77
N VAL A 70 3.98 7.11 -3.42
CA VAL A 70 4.12 5.84 -2.70
C VAL A 70 4.86 4.83 -3.55
N ILE A 71 4.44 4.66 -4.80
CA ILE A 71 5.07 3.76 -5.77
C ILE A 71 6.53 4.16 -6.00
N ALA A 72 6.82 5.46 -6.13
CA ALA A 72 8.19 5.96 -6.29
C ALA A 72 9.05 5.67 -5.05
N GLY A 73 8.52 5.91 -3.85
CA GLY A 73 9.18 5.57 -2.58
C GLY A 73 9.45 4.08 -2.44
N TYR A 74 8.45 3.25 -2.73
CA TYR A 74 8.57 1.79 -2.72
C TYR A 74 9.65 1.30 -3.69
N GLN A 75 9.65 1.81 -4.93
CA GLN A 75 10.64 1.48 -5.94
C GLN A 75 12.06 1.97 -5.65
N SER A 76 12.25 2.87 -4.67
CA SER A 76 13.58 3.25 -4.19
C SER A 76 14.24 2.16 -3.36
N VAL A 77 13.44 1.27 -2.74
CA VAL A 77 13.91 0.17 -1.88
C VAL A 77 13.78 -1.17 -2.60
N LEU A 78 12.65 -1.42 -3.26
CA LEU A 78 12.37 -2.66 -3.99
C LEU A 78 11.88 -2.38 -5.40
N LYS A 79 12.69 -2.75 -6.40
CA LYS A 79 12.32 -2.63 -7.81
C LYS A 79 11.20 -3.60 -8.16
N LEU A 80 10.11 -3.05 -8.69
CA LEU A 80 9.00 -3.81 -9.25
C LEU A 80 9.28 -4.11 -10.72
N THR A 81 8.84 -5.26 -11.16
CA THR A 81 8.79 -5.60 -12.58
C THR A 81 7.68 -4.83 -13.29
N GLU A 82 7.76 -4.74 -14.62
CA GLU A 82 6.70 -4.14 -15.43
C GLU A 82 5.35 -4.87 -15.23
N GLN A 83 5.39 -6.20 -15.07
CA GLN A 83 4.19 -6.99 -14.80
C GLN A 83 3.57 -6.64 -13.45
N GLU A 84 4.37 -6.48 -12.39
CA GLU A 84 3.88 -6.05 -11.08
C GLU A 84 3.28 -4.64 -11.12
N LEU A 85 3.91 -3.71 -11.85
CA LEU A 85 3.36 -2.37 -12.05
C LEU A 85 2.02 -2.39 -12.80
N ASN A 86 1.91 -3.23 -13.84
CA ASN A 86 0.71 -3.33 -14.66
C ASN A 86 -0.50 -3.91 -13.91
N VAL A 87 -0.29 -4.71 -12.85
CA VAL A 87 -1.41 -5.25 -12.05
C VAL A 87 -1.89 -4.31 -10.94
N LEU A 88 -1.08 -3.32 -10.54
CA LEU A 88 -1.40 -2.43 -9.41
C LEU A 88 -2.80 -1.82 -9.51
N PRO A 89 -3.23 -1.24 -10.65
CA PRO A 89 -4.57 -0.66 -10.76
C PRO A 89 -5.68 -1.68 -10.52
N ALA A 90 -5.54 -2.90 -11.05
CA ALA A 90 -6.52 -3.97 -10.85
C ALA A 90 -6.57 -4.41 -9.38
N CYS A 91 -5.42 -4.51 -8.71
CA CYS A 91 -5.33 -4.83 -7.29
C CYS A 91 -5.94 -3.73 -6.40
N MET A 92 -5.73 -2.46 -6.74
CA MET A 92 -6.36 -1.33 -6.03
C MET A 92 -7.89 -1.39 -6.14
N LEU A 93 -8.42 -1.63 -7.35
CA LEU A 93 -9.86 -1.80 -7.58
C LEU A 93 -10.42 -3.01 -6.82
N ALA A 94 -9.69 -4.12 -6.78
CA ALA A 94 -10.06 -5.28 -5.98
C ALA A 94 -10.12 -4.94 -4.49
N ARG A 95 -9.18 -4.14 -3.97
CA ARG A 95 -9.21 -3.69 -2.58
C ARG A 95 -10.38 -2.75 -2.28
N PHE A 96 -10.72 -1.84 -3.19
CA PHE A 96 -11.93 -1.03 -3.04
C PHE A 96 -13.19 -1.89 -2.96
N ALA A 97 -13.32 -2.86 -3.86
CA ALA A 97 -14.44 -3.81 -3.83
C ALA A 97 -14.47 -4.61 -2.52
N GLN A 98 -13.31 -5.05 -2.03
CA GLN A 98 -13.20 -5.77 -0.75
C GLN A 98 -13.69 -4.91 0.42
N SER A 99 -13.22 -3.67 0.56
CA SER A 99 -13.61 -2.82 1.69
C SER A 99 -15.10 -2.50 1.70
N VAL A 100 -15.72 -2.22 0.53
CA VAL A 100 -17.17 -1.95 0.51
C VAL A 100 -18.04 -3.21 0.71
N THR A 101 -17.47 -4.41 0.55
CA THR A 101 -18.21 -5.67 0.68
C THR A 101 -18.04 -6.34 2.03
N LEU A 102 -16.84 -6.30 2.60
CA LEU A 102 -16.49 -6.95 3.86
C LEU A 102 -16.43 -5.99 5.05
N GLY A 103 -16.31 -4.68 4.79
CA GLY A 103 -15.98 -3.66 5.78
C GLY A 103 -14.49 -3.43 5.85
#